data_AF-M5G1X7-F1
#
_entry.id   AF-M5G1X7-F1
#
_cell.length_a   1.000
_cell.length_b   1.000
_cell.length_c   1.000
_cell.angle_alpha   90.00
_cell.angle_beta   90.00
_cell.angle_gamma   90.00
#
_symmetry.space_group_name_H-M   'P 1'
#
loop_
_entity.id
_entity.type
_entity.pdbx_description
1 polymer ?
#
loop_
_entity_poly.entity_id
_entity_poly.type
_entity_poly.pdbx_seq_one_letter_code
_entity_poly.pdbx_strand_id
1 'polypeptide(L)'
;MISCGRSPVLMDVHVYRVEEWERELEETEEMLPKWHSTLPSAQTESVCLPSIPFDNMWPDDELRLPLFAKKSFVGGVDFNKPLDDEKNSKMEDGPVRKWWFAEGSLDSMKA
;
A
#
# COMPACT_ATOMS: atom_id res chain seq x y z
N MET A 1 -10.34 20.56 -34.25
CA MET A 1 -10.09 20.67 -32.80
C MET A 1 -9.59 19.32 -32.32
N ILE A 2 -8.30 19.21 -32.04
CA ILE A 2 -7.72 17.98 -31.47
C ILE A 2 -7.79 18.16 -29.95
N SER A 3 -8.64 17.38 -29.29
CA SER A 3 -8.63 17.27 -27.84
C SER A 3 -7.25 16.75 -27.44
N CYS A 4 -6.45 17.59 -26.78
CA CYS A 4 -5.23 17.19 -26.10
C CYS A 4 -5.64 16.22 -24.98
N GLY A 5 -5.73 14.93 -25.30
CA GLY A 5 -6.03 13.88 -24.35
C GLY A 5 -4.84 13.76 -23.41
N ARG A 6 -4.98 14.29 -22.19
CA ARG A 6 -4.05 13.99 -21.10
C ARG A 6 -3.98 12.46 -20.99
N SER A 7 -2.83 11.90 -21.34
CA SER A 7 -2.52 10.51 -21.00
C SER A 7 -2.67 10.35 -19.48
N PRO A 8 -3.27 9.25 -18.98
CA PRO A 8 -3.31 9.02 -17.54
C PRO A 8 -1.88 9.05 -17.00
N VAL A 9 -1.67 9.79 -15.92
CA VAL A 9 -0.38 9.82 -15.21
C VAL A 9 -0.32 8.54 -14.39
N LEU A 10 0.65 7.67 -14.69
CA LEU A 10 0.92 6.48 -13.90
C LEU A 10 1.75 6.85 -12.68
N MET A 11 1.46 6.22 -11.55
CA MET A 11 2.27 6.32 -10.34
C MET A 11 3.29 5.19 -10.32
N ASP A 12 4.57 5.53 -10.42
CA ASP A 12 5.67 4.60 -10.21
C ASP A 12 6.08 4.63 -8.74
N VAL A 13 5.79 3.55 -8.01
CA VAL A 13 5.89 3.49 -6.55
C VAL A 13 6.99 2.53 -6.14
N HIS A 14 8.03 3.06 -5.53
CA HIS A 14 9.14 2.28 -4.97
C HIS A 14 8.90 2.07 -3.46
N VAL A 15 8.78 0.81 -3.05
CA VAL A 15 8.50 0.44 -1.65
C VAL A 15 9.78 -0.04 -0.97
N TYR A 16 10.09 0.53 0.20
CA TYR A 16 11.29 0.21 0.98
C TYR A 16 10.94 -0.35 2.35
N ARG A 17 11.70 -1.35 2.80
CA ARG A 17 11.61 -1.93 4.15
C ARG A 17 12.78 -1.45 4.99
N VAL A 18 12.49 -1.07 6.24
CA VAL A 18 13.48 -0.68 7.23
C VAL A 18 13.25 -1.52 8.48
N GLU A 19 14.33 -2.08 9.05
CA GLU A 19 14.27 -2.88 10.28
C GLU A 19 14.80 -2.11 11.50
N GLU A 20 15.68 -1.14 11.25
CA GLU A 20 16.30 -0.31 12.27
C GLU A 20 16.01 1.16 11.96
N TRP A 21 15.45 1.87 12.93
CA TRP A 21 15.25 3.31 12.86
C TRP A 21 15.74 3.95 14.16
N GLU A 22 16.19 5.19 14.05
CA GLU A 22 16.55 6.00 15.19
C GLU A 22 15.48 7.08 15.39
N ARG A 23 15.23 7.46 16.65
CA ARG A 23 14.23 8.44 17.12
C ARG A 23 12.82 7.91 17.36
N GLU A 24 12.05 8.72 18.07
CA GLU A 24 10.63 8.50 18.33
C GLU A 24 9.77 8.99 17.16
N LEU A 25 8.60 8.38 16.99
CA LEU A 25 7.62 8.78 15.98
C LEU A 25 6.92 10.07 16.40
N GLU A 26 6.84 11.04 15.50
CA GLU A 26 6.21 12.35 15.74
C GLU A 26 4.92 12.49 14.93
N GLU A 27 3.85 12.98 15.57
CA GLU A 27 2.61 13.36 14.90
C GLU A 27 2.81 14.70 14.19
N THR A 28 2.34 14.77 12.94
CA THR A 28 2.36 16.00 12.14
C THR A 28 0.94 16.38 11.72
N GLU A 29 0.77 17.57 11.16
CA GLU A 29 -0.52 18.02 10.59
C GLU A 29 -1.07 17.03 9.55
N GLU A 30 -0.18 16.37 8.81
CA GLU A 30 -0.53 15.45 7.72
C GLU A 30 -0.65 13.99 8.17
N MET A 31 0.08 13.56 9.22
CA MET A 31 0.27 12.14 9.53
C MET A 31 0.23 11.83 11.03
N LEU A 32 -0.56 10.79 11.38
CA LEU A 32 -0.66 10.23 12.71
C LEU A 32 -0.13 8.78 12.74
N PRO A 33 1.14 8.55 13.14
CA PRO A 33 1.72 7.21 13.13
C PRO A 33 1.16 6.32 14.24
N LYS A 34 0.87 5.05 13.93
CA LYS A 34 0.36 4.04 14.88
C LYS A 34 1.04 2.70 14.67
N TRP A 35 1.34 2.02 15.77
CA TRP A 35 1.90 0.67 15.75
C TRP A 35 0.82 -0.38 15.55
N HIS A 36 1.06 -1.32 14.62
CA HIS A 36 0.20 -2.47 14.36
C HIS A 36 1.03 -3.76 14.38
N SER A 37 0.42 -4.85 14.82
CA SER A 37 1.02 -6.18 14.79
C SER A 37 1.02 -6.75 13.37
N THR A 38 2.18 -7.28 12.95
CA THR A 38 2.31 -8.11 11.74
C THR A 38 2.10 -9.59 12.02
N LEU A 39 1.96 -9.98 13.29
CA LEU A 39 1.76 -11.38 13.71
C LEU A 39 0.27 -11.76 13.70
N PRO A 40 -0.06 -13.04 13.42
CA PRO A 40 -1.41 -13.55 13.65
C PRO A 40 -1.78 -13.40 15.14
N SER A 41 -3.05 -13.08 15.44
CA SER A 41 -3.53 -12.71 16.79
C SER A 41 -3.32 -13.76 17.90
N ALA A 42 -2.73 -14.92 17.58
CA ALA A 42 -2.58 -16.06 18.47
C ALA A 42 -1.17 -16.18 19.12
N GLN A 43 -0.22 -15.26 18.85
CA GLN A 43 1.20 -15.48 19.20
C GLN A 43 1.91 -14.37 19.99
N THR A 44 1.23 -13.60 20.86
CA THR A 44 1.97 -12.59 21.65
C THR A 44 1.42 -12.43 23.07
N GLU A 45 2.15 -12.96 24.04
CA GLU A 45 1.82 -12.90 25.48
C GLU A 45 2.32 -11.62 26.19
N SER A 46 3.07 -10.74 25.50
CA SER A 46 3.75 -9.60 26.14
C SER A 46 3.51 -8.21 25.55
N VAL A 47 2.95 -8.08 24.33
CA VAL A 47 2.55 -6.78 23.76
C VAL A 47 1.26 -6.95 22.93
N CYS A 48 0.17 -6.31 23.37
CA CYS A 48 -1.12 -6.33 22.67
C CYS A 48 -1.18 -5.17 21.66
N LEU A 49 -0.62 -5.36 20.46
CA LEU A 49 -0.78 -4.43 19.35
C LEU A 49 -2.01 -4.79 18.51
N PRO A 50 -2.77 -3.80 17.99
CA PRO A 50 -3.88 -4.05 17.08
C PRO A 50 -3.39 -4.66 15.76
N SER A 51 -4.23 -5.45 15.09
CA SER A 51 -3.93 -5.94 13.73
C SER A 51 -3.88 -4.80 12.72
N ILE A 52 -3.24 -5.04 11.56
CA ILE A 52 -3.23 -4.12 10.42
C ILE A 52 -4.68 -3.86 9.95
N PRO A 53 -5.13 -2.60 9.79
CA PRO A 53 -6.52 -2.27 9.49
C PRO A 53 -6.78 -2.24 7.98
N PHE A 54 -6.72 -3.38 7.30
CA PHE A 54 -6.88 -3.47 5.83
C PHE A 54 -8.17 -2.81 5.30
N ASP A 55 -9.27 -2.84 6.07
CA ASP A 55 -10.54 -2.17 5.73
C ASP A 55 -10.47 -0.63 5.66
N ASN A 56 -9.35 -0.07 6.13
CA ASN A 56 -9.05 1.36 6.14
C ASN A 56 -7.69 1.67 5.47
N MET A 57 -7.25 0.79 4.58
CA MET A 57 -6.03 0.91 3.77
C MET A 57 -6.40 0.78 2.29
N TRP A 58 -5.44 0.98 1.38
CA TRP A 58 -5.70 0.83 -0.05
C TRP A 58 -6.07 -0.63 -0.39
N PRO A 59 -6.94 -0.89 -1.38
CA PRO A 59 -7.46 -2.24 -1.58
C PRO A 59 -6.39 -3.21 -2.11
N ASP A 60 -5.31 -2.70 -2.67
CA ASP A 60 -4.13 -3.50 -3.05
C ASP A 60 -3.19 -3.80 -1.88
N ASP A 61 -3.30 -3.09 -0.76
CA ASP A 61 -2.44 -3.28 0.42
C ASP A 61 -2.56 -4.70 0.99
N GLU A 62 -3.76 -5.27 0.96
CA GLU A 62 -4.02 -6.66 1.37
C GLU A 62 -3.25 -7.68 0.52
N LEU A 63 -3.01 -7.36 -0.76
CA LEU A 63 -2.28 -8.22 -1.68
C LEU A 63 -0.76 -8.04 -1.57
N ARG A 64 -0.29 -6.79 -1.47
CA ARG A 64 1.16 -6.47 -1.52
C ARG A 64 1.86 -6.62 -0.17
N LEU A 65 1.20 -6.32 0.96
CA LEU A 65 1.86 -6.37 2.27
C LEU A 65 2.34 -7.78 2.68
N PRO A 66 1.56 -8.87 2.46
CA PRO A 66 2.05 -10.22 2.73
C PRO A 66 3.25 -10.63 1.86
N LEU A 67 3.33 -10.13 0.63
CA LEU A 67 4.47 -10.36 -0.27
C LEU A 67 5.70 -9.60 0.24
N PHE A 68 5.52 -8.32 0.54
CA PHE A 68 6.55 -7.42 1.06
C PHE A 68 7.22 -7.92 2.34
N ALA A 69 6.46 -8.59 3.22
CA ALA A 69 6.99 -9.17 4.45
C ALA A 69 8.03 -10.28 4.19
N LYS A 70 7.99 -10.94 3.03
CA LYS A 70 8.79 -12.12 2.71
C LYS A 70 9.86 -11.87 1.65
N LYS A 71 9.54 -11.10 0.61
CA LYS A 71 10.35 -10.98 -0.61
C LYS A 71 10.15 -9.62 -1.31
N SER A 72 11.12 -9.25 -2.14
CA SER A 72 10.98 -8.17 -3.11
C SER A 72 10.00 -8.56 -4.21
N PHE A 73 9.22 -7.60 -4.70
CA PHE A 73 8.24 -7.82 -5.76
C PHE A 73 8.20 -6.65 -6.74
N VAL A 74 7.69 -6.93 -7.95
CA VAL A 74 7.26 -5.95 -8.94
C VAL A 74 5.82 -6.23 -9.29
N GLY A 75 5.04 -5.20 -9.59
CA GLY A 75 3.64 -5.39 -9.95
C GLY A 75 3.02 -4.16 -10.55
N GLY A 76 1.79 -4.34 -11.00
CA GLY A 76 0.93 -3.25 -11.45
C GLY A 76 -0.47 -3.45 -10.92
N VAL A 77 -1.11 -2.34 -10.54
CA VAL A 77 -2.48 -2.29 -10.05
C VAL A 77 -3.24 -1.26 -10.88
N ASP A 78 -4.32 -1.70 -11.51
CA ASP A 78 -5.26 -0.84 -12.20
C ASP A 78 -6.49 -0.66 -11.31
N PHE A 79 -6.80 0.58 -10.94
CA PHE A 79 -8.03 0.93 -10.21
C PHE A 79 -9.15 1.31 -11.17
N ASN A 80 -10.40 1.10 -10.75
CA ASN A 80 -11.53 1.72 -11.43
C ASN A 80 -11.65 3.20 -11.03
N LYS A 81 -12.37 3.99 -11.83
CA LYS A 81 -12.78 5.32 -11.38
C LYS A 81 -13.64 5.20 -10.11
N PRO A 82 -13.50 6.12 -9.14
CA PRO A 82 -14.44 6.21 -8.04
C PRO A 82 -15.87 6.37 -8.61
N LEU A 83 -16.85 5.75 -7.95
CA LEU A 83 -18.25 5.86 -8.35
C LEU A 83 -18.73 7.27 -8.01
N ASP A 84 -19.23 8.01 -9.01
CA ASP A 84 -19.65 9.43 -8.88
C ASP A 84 -20.70 9.68 -7.77
N ASP A 85 -21.43 8.65 -7.34
CA ASP A 85 -22.54 8.76 -6.39
C ASP A 85 -22.18 8.41 -4.93
N GLU A 86 -20.97 7.90 -4.66
CA GLU A 86 -20.56 7.59 -3.29
C GLU A 86 -19.66 8.68 -2.72
N LYS A 87 -20.29 9.74 -2.18
CA LYS A 87 -19.65 10.69 -1.23
C LYS A 87 -19.02 10.04 0.01
N ASN A 88 -19.11 8.71 0.14
CA ASN A 88 -18.58 7.88 1.22
C ASN A 88 -17.67 6.74 0.73
N SER A 89 -17.30 6.71 -0.56
CA SER A 89 -16.28 5.75 -1.00
C SER A 89 -14.97 6.13 -0.31
N LYS A 90 -14.47 5.24 0.56
CA LYS A 90 -13.35 5.50 1.48
C LYS A 90 -12.01 5.77 0.77
N MET A 91 -11.96 5.61 -0.55
CA MET A 91 -10.76 5.70 -1.37
C MET A 91 -11.00 6.65 -2.54
N GLU A 92 -10.02 7.52 -2.76
CA GLU A 92 -9.99 8.44 -3.91
C GLU A 92 -9.93 7.68 -5.23
N ASP A 93 -9.28 6.51 -5.23
CA ASP A 93 -9.24 5.57 -6.33
C ASP A 93 -10.21 4.41 -6.06
N GLY A 94 -11.08 4.12 -7.02
CA GLY A 94 -12.14 3.11 -6.87
C GLY A 94 -11.61 1.68 -6.66
N PRO A 95 -12.49 0.65 -6.65
CA PRO A 95 -12.06 -0.72 -6.38
C PRO A 95 -11.01 -1.21 -7.40
N VAL A 96 -10.07 -2.06 -6.93
CA VAL A 96 -9.07 -2.70 -7.79
C VAL A 96 -9.78 -3.44 -8.92
N ARG A 97 -9.39 -3.13 -10.16
CA ARG A 97 -9.91 -3.77 -11.38
C ARG A 97 -9.05 -4.95 -11.81
N LYS A 98 -7.75 -4.73 -11.85
CA LYS A 98 -6.76 -5.70 -12.31
C LYS A 98 -5.49 -5.51 -11.52
N TRP A 99 -4.83 -6.60 -11.20
CA TRP A 99 -3.54 -6.57 -10.54
C TRP A 99 -2.69 -7.74 -11.01
N TRP A 100 -1.38 -7.58 -10.92
CA TRP A 100 -0.43 -8.67 -11.05
C TRP A 100 0.80 -8.36 -10.20
N PHE A 101 1.37 -9.39 -9.58
CA PHE A 101 2.61 -9.31 -8.83
C PHE A 101 3.53 -10.45 -9.25
N ALA A 102 4.82 -10.15 -9.34
CA ALA A 102 5.87 -11.12 -9.60
C ALA A 102 7.03 -10.90 -8.61
N GLU A 103 7.80 -11.94 -8.33
CA GLU A 103 9.01 -11.82 -7.53
C GLU A 103 10.01 -10.92 -8.25
N GLY A 104 10.48 -9.88 -7.57
CA GLY A 104 11.46 -8.94 -8.09
C GLY A 104 12.86 -9.42 -7.72
N SER A 105 13.73 -9.61 -8.72
CA SER A 105 15.17 -9.77 -8.46
C SER A 105 15.82 -8.40 -8.30
N LEU A 106 16.67 -8.24 -7.29
CA LEU A 106 17.43 -7.01 -7.04
C LEU A 106 18.35 -6.66 -8.23
N ASP A 107 18.78 -7.67 -9.00
CA ASP A 107 19.63 -7.49 -10.18
C ASP A 107 18.91 -6.81 -11.35
N SER A 108 17.58 -6.86 -11.37
CA SER A 108 16.76 -6.25 -12.43
C SER A 108 16.48 -4.76 -12.20
N MET A 109 16.91 -4.19 -11.06
CA MET A 109 16.63 -2.80 -10.65
C MET A 109 17.82 -1.84 -10.83
N LYS A 110 18.89 -2.26 -11.53
CA LYS A 110 19.95 -1.36 -12.01
C LYS A 110 19.67 -0.96 -13.46
N ALA A 111 19.04 0.20 -13.65
CA ALA A 111 19.01 0.91 -14.93
C ALA A 111 20.04 2.03 -14.91
#